data_AF-A0A1B8C4Z7-F1
#
_entry.id   AF-A0A1B8C4Z7-F1
#
_cell.length_a   1.000
_cell.length_b   1.000
_cell.length_c   1.000
_cell.angle_alpha   90.00
_cell.angle_beta   90.00
_cell.angle_gamma   90.00
#
_symmetry.space_group_name_H-M   'P 1'
#
loop_
_entity.id
_entity.type
_entity.pdbx_description
1 polymer ?
#
loop_
_entity_poly.entity_id
_entity_poly.type
_entity_poly.pdbx_seq_one_letter_code
_entity_poly.pdbx_strand_id
1 'polypeptide(L)'
;MSQTVLNGIAWDAKSCLVLLICALGTLSTDFASQDIHHDGHSAKDDLAKGKAQAQHYFSAAQKRITVCLGKRGILEAQCLFYCGVYLTTTMQPEAAWSMFVQAKISCQSFNWSTQVLPREEDFGSALKRNDTWVAEECTYWTCWKSEIEMHLELSPPGFRILDLWYPDKFPDPPRHTITDSDRSWFFYLAEIALRRLANRILDFVASGHNMDNPQDIERAHENAAEFEQEANDWLGAILAIPSRAR
;
A
#
# COMPACT_ATOMS: atom_id res chain seq x y z
N MET A 1 19.23 19.75 13.08
CA MET A 1 19.69 18.65 13.96
C MET A 1 20.20 19.11 15.33
N SER A 2 20.40 20.42 15.60
CA SER A 2 20.90 20.92 16.89
C SER A 2 19.87 20.94 18.03
N GLN A 3 18.57 20.95 17.71
CA GLN A 3 17.50 21.05 18.72
C GLN A 3 17.14 19.70 19.38
N THR A 4 17.49 18.59 18.74
CA THR A 4 17.22 17.21 19.21
C THR A 4 18.14 16.77 20.34
N VAL A 5 19.31 17.39 20.49
CA VAL A 5 20.34 17.00 21.46
C VAL A 5 20.05 17.55 22.86
N LEU A 6 19.22 18.59 22.99
CA LEU A 6 18.88 19.25 24.26
C LEU A 6 17.47 18.90 24.80
N ASN A 7 16.50 18.61 23.93
CA ASN A 7 15.11 18.34 24.34
C ASN A 7 14.65 16.89 24.09
N GLY A 8 15.54 16.01 23.64
CA GLY A 8 15.21 14.67 23.19
C GLY A 8 14.33 14.67 21.93
N ILE A 9 13.81 13.50 21.56
CA ILE A 9 12.90 13.34 20.43
C ILE A 9 11.52 13.85 20.83
N ALA A 10 10.97 14.80 20.06
CA ALA A 10 9.68 15.43 20.34
C ALA A 10 8.53 14.41 20.38
N TRP A 11 7.45 14.79 21.08
CA TRP A 11 6.21 14.01 21.16
C TRP A 11 5.21 14.48 20.10
N ASP A 12 5.60 14.35 18.83
CA ASP A 12 4.79 14.75 17.68
C ASP A 12 4.73 13.66 16.60
N ALA A 13 3.83 13.83 15.62
CA ALA A 13 3.64 12.88 14.55
C ALA A 13 4.88 12.79 13.62
N LYS A 14 5.64 13.89 13.45
CA LYS A 14 6.88 13.87 12.64
C LYS A 14 7.93 12.97 13.26
N SER A 15 8.14 13.09 14.56
CA SER A 15 9.05 12.24 15.31
C SER A 15 8.57 10.79 15.35
N CYS A 16 7.25 10.57 15.46
CA CYS A 16 6.66 9.24 15.34
C CYS A 16 7.01 8.59 13.99
N LEU A 17 6.79 9.32 12.89
CA LEU A 17 7.08 8.84 11.54
C LEU A 17 8.56 8.50 11.36
N VAL A 18 9.46 9.39 11.80
CA VAL A 18 10.91 9.15 11.71
C VAL A 18 11.31 7.89 12.46
N LEU A 19 10.78 7.67 13.66
CA LEU A 19 11.07 6.46 14.44
C LEU A 19 10.55 5.18 13.77
N LEU A 20 9.38 5.24 13.14
CA LEU A 20 8.83 4.11 12.36
C LEU A 20 9.71 3.80 11.15
N ILE A 21 10.15 4.83 10.42
CA ILE A 21 11.05 4.68 9.28
C ILE A 21 12.39 4.09 9.74
N CYS A 22 12.94 4.54 10.88
CA CYS A 22 14.15 3.95 11.45
C CYS A 22 13.95 2.47 11.81
N ALA A 23 12.82 2.12 12.44
CA ALA A 23 12.51 0.73 12.78
C ALA A 23 12.42 -0.18 11.54
N LEU A 24 11.73 0.29 10.49
CA LEU A 24 11.62 -0.45 9.22
C LEU A 24 12.95 -0.52 8.48
N GLY A 25 13.72 0.57 8.46
CA GLY A 25 15.06 0.62 7.86
C GLY A 25 16.06 -0.32 8.55
N THR A 26 15.94 -0.52 9.87
CA THR A 26 16.75 -1.55 10.56
C THR A 26 16.37 -2.99 10.21
N LEU A 27 15.14 -3.21 9.71
CA LEU A 27 14.67 -4.52 9.26
C LEU A 27 14.91 -4.76 7.77
N SER A 28 15.10 -3.70 6.98
CA SER A 28 15.35 -3.83 5.54
C SER A 28 16.73 -4.43 5.27
N THR A 29 16.78 -5.43 4.40
CA THR A 29 18.02 -6.02 3.90
C THR A 29 18.39 -5.41 2.55
N ASP A 30 19.68 -5.17 2.31
CA ASP A 30 20.15 -4.71 1.00
C ASP A 30 19.90 -5.77 -0.07
N PHE A 31 19.35 -5.35 -1.22
CA PHE A 31 19.09 -6.25 -2.34
C PHE A 31 20.38 -6.85 -2.95
N ALA A 32 21.53 -6.19 -2.77
CA ALA A 32 22.82 -6.57 -3.37
C ALA A 32 23.71 -7.46 -2.49
N SER A 33 23.35 -7.69 -1.22
CA SER A 33 24.20 -8.44 -0.27
C SER A 33 23.93 -9.95 -0.25
N GLN A 34 23.12 -10.46 -1.19
CA GLN A 34 22.88 -11.91 -1.34
C GLN A 34 24.08 -12.68 -1.94
N ASP A 35 25.12 -11.99 -2.43
CA ASP A 35 26.27 -12.60 -3.12
C ASP A 35 27.53 -12.83 -2.25
N ILE A 36 27.46 -12.74 -0.92
CA ILE A 36 28.64 -12.96 -0.07
C ILE A 36 28.43 -14.20 0.79
N HIS A 37 29.27 -15.21 0.57
CA HIS A 37 29.48 -16.38 1.43
C HIS A 37 29.78 -15.93 2.88
N HIS A 38 28.74 -15.63 3.65
CA HIS A 38 28.83 -15.42 5.09
C HIS A 38 28.42 -16.73 5.79
N ASP A 39 29.27 -17.21 6.70
CA ASP A 39 28.94 -18.30 7.62
C ASP A 39 27.57 -18.03 8.25
N GLY A 40 26.62 -18.96 8.07
CA GLY A 40 25.20 -18.79 8.43
C GLY A 40 24.93 -18.51 9.92
N HIS A 41 25.95 -18.60 10.78
CA HIS A 41 25.89 -18.20 12.18
C HIS A 41 26.02 -16.69 12.39
N SER A 42 26.83 -15.98 11.59
CA SER A 42 26.99 -14.51 11.70
C SER A 42 25.73 -13.79 11.22
N ALA A 43 25.18 -14.21 10.08
CA ALA A 43 24.00 -13.57 9.49
C ALA A 43 22.75 -13.68 10.39
N LYS A 44 22.60 -14.78 11.15
CA LYS A 44 21.50 -14.93 12.11
C LYS A 44 21.64 -14.02 13.32
N ASP A 45 22.87 -13.86 13.82
CA ASP A 45 23.17 -12.97 14.95
C ASP A 45 22.97 -11.50 14.55
N ASP A 46 23.37 -11.12 13.35
CA ASP A 46 23.17 -9.77 12.81
C ASP A 46 21.69 -9.45 12.58
N LEU A 47 20.90 -10.41 12.08
CA LEU A 47 19.44 -10.28 11.98
C LEU A 47 18.79 -10.14 13.36
N ALA A 48 19.25 -10.89 14.37
CA ALA A 48 18.72 -10.81 15.73
C ALA A 48 19.00 -9.44 16.36
N LYS A 49 20.22 -8.91 16.17
CA LYS A 49 20.59 -7.54 16.60
C LYS A 49 19.75 -6.49 15.88
N GLY A 50 19.57 -6.62 14.57
CA GLY A 50 18.72 -5.74 13.78
C GLY A 50 17.28 -5.70 14.30
N LYS A 51 16.70 -6.87 14.59
CA LYS A 51 15.35 -6.98 15.19
C LYS A 51 15.27 -6.33 16.57
N ALA A 52 16.27 -6.54 17.44
CA ALA A 52 16.30 -5.92 18.75
C ALA A 52 16.36 -4.38 18.65
N GLN A 53 17.19 -3.86 17.74
CA GLN A 53 17.29 -2.42 17.49
C GLN A 53 15.99 -1.84 16.92
N ALA A 54 15.38 -2.54 15.95
CA ALA A 54 14.10 -2.16 15.37
C ALA A 54 13.01 -2.04 16.44
N GLN A 55 12.98 -2.99 17.39
CA GLN A 55 12.03 -2.99 18.49
C GLN A 55 12.17 -1.77 19.41
N HIS A 56 13.39 -1.27 19.64
CA HIS A 56 13.61 -0.05 20.41
C HIS A 56 13.03 1.19 19.70
N TYR A 57 13.27 1.33 18.39
CA TYR A 57 12.69 2.42 17.61
C TYR A 57 11.16 2.33 17.56
N PHE A 58 10.62 1.14 17.32
CA PHE A 58 9.18 0.91 17.28
C PHE A 58 8.51 1.21 18.62
N SER A 59 9.09 0.74 19.73
CA SER A 59 8.56 1.03 21.08
C SER A 59 8.54 2.54 21.38
N ALA A 60 9.53 3.28 20.87
CA ALA A 60 9.55 4.74 20.99
C ALA A 60 8.50 5.41 20.09
N ALA A 61 8.25 4.88 18.89
CA ALA A 61 7.20 5.35 17.98
C ALA A 61 5.81 5.09 18.55
N GLN A 62 5.54 3.89 19.06
CA GLN A 62 4.25 3.52 19.66
C GLN A 62 3.85 4.46 20.80
N LYS A 63 4.79 4.92 21.62
CA LYS A 63 4.48 5.92 22.67
C LYS A 63 3.95 7.25 22.10
N ARG A 64 4.30 7.58 20.85
CA ARG A 64 3.94 8.84 20.16
C ARG A 64 2.74 8.67 19.23
N ILE A 65 2.33 7.44 18.91
CA ILE A 65 1.25 7.18 17.94
C ILE A 65 -0.08 7.80 18.36
N THR A 66 -0.32 7.95 19.66
CA THR A 66 -1.52 8.57 20.24
C THR A 66 -1.75 9.98 19.71
N VAL A 67 -0.70 10.72 19.33
CA VAL A 67 -0.81 12.06 18.74
C VAL A 67 -1.57 12.05 17.40
N CYS A 68 -1.61 10.91 16.72
CA CYS A 68 -2.29 10.72 15.43
C CYS A 68 -3.76 10.31 15.57
N LEU A 69 -4.18 9.81 16.73
CA LEU A 69 -5.54 9.30 16.93
C LEU A 69 -6.57 10.42 16.83
N GLY A 70 -7.63 10.18 16.05
CA GLY A 70 -8.72 11.13 15.81
C GLY A 70 -8.38 12.30 14.89
N LYS A 71 -7.12 12.39 14.43
CA LYS A 71 -6.68 13.41 13.48
C LYS A 71 -6.74 12.87 12.04
N ARG A 72 -6.92 13.80 11.11
CA ARG A 72 -6.98 13.53 9.67
C ARG A 72 -5.90 14.36 8.99
N GLY A 73 -5.10 13.71 8.16
CA GLY A 73 -3.91 14.29 7.59
C GLY A 73 -2.96 13.22 7.06
N ILE A 74 -2.14 13.61 6.07
CA ILE A 74 -1.17 12.72 5.42
C ILE A 74 -0.19 12.16 6.46
N LEU A 75 0.30 13.01 7.37
CA LEU A 75 1.31 12.62 8.34
C LEU A 75 0.77 11.58 9.33
N GLU A 76 -0.45 11.77 9.82
CA GLU A 76 -1.13 10.84 10.72
C GLU A 76 -1.45 9.51 10.04
N ALA A 77 -1.96 9.56 8.79
CA ALA A 77 -2.19 8.38 7.98
C ALA A 77 -0.89 7.59 7.76
N GLN A 78 0.21 8.26 7.42
CA GLN A 78 1.52 7.65 7.24
C GLN A 78 2.04 7.01 8.54
N CYS A 79 1.89 7.67 9.70
CA CYS A 79 2.29 7.09 10.98
C CYS A 79 1.53 5.80 11.28
N LEU A 80 0.21 5.80 11.10
CA LEU A 80 -0.64 4.62 11.32
C LEU A 80 -0.30 3.52 10.30
N PHE A 81 -0.11 3.88 9.03
CA PHE A 81 0.26 2.95 7.97
C PHE A 81 1.60 2.25 8.26
N TYR A 82 2.67 3.00 8.52
CA TYR A 82 3.99 2.41 8.80
C TYR A 82 4.03 1.65 10.13
N CYS A 83 3.17 1.99 11.09
CA CYS A 83 2.95 1.16 12.27
C CYS A 83 2.38 -0.22 11.87
N GLY A 84 1.37 -0.24 10.98
CA GLY A 84 0.83 -1.46 10.39
C GLY A 84 1.89 -2.27 9.66
N VAL A 85 2.71 -1.64 8.81
CA VAL A 85 3.80 -2.31 8.09
C VAL A 85 4.78 -2.99 9.05
N TYR A 86 5.22 -2.30 10.12
CA TYR A 86 6.11 -2.91 11.11
C TYR A 86 5.46 -4.11 11.82
N LEU A 87 4.18 -4.02 12.15
CA LEU A 87 3.45 -5.13 12.78
C LEU A 87 3.34 -6.32 11.83
N THR A 88 3.10 -6.10 10.53
CA THR A 88 3.13 -7.15 9.52
C THR A 88 4.52 -7.79 9.41
N THR A 89 5.60 -7.00 9.34
CA THR A 89 6.97 -7.56 9.24
C THR A 89 7.39 -8.36 10.48
N THR A 90 6.76 -8.10 11.62
CA THR A 90 6.98 -8.82 12.87
C THR A 90 5.93 -9.91 13.16
N MET A 91 5.14 -10.31 12.16
CA MET A 91 4.14 -11.39 12.24
C MET A 91 3.00 -11.10 13.24
N GLN A 92 2.53 -9.86 13.30
CA GLN A 92 1.38 -9.42 14.11
C GLN A 92 0.24 -8.88 13.22
N PRO A 93 -0.38 -9.72 12.37
CA PRO A 93 -1.31 -9.27 11.33
C PRO A 93 -2.60 -8.66 11.88
N GLU A 94 -3.17 -9.17 12.98
CA GLU A 94 -4.41 -8.61 13.57
C GLU A 94 -4.23 -7.17 14.07
N ALA A 95 -3.09 -6.91 14.72
CA ALA A 95 -2.72 -5.58 15.15
C ALA A 95 -2.41 -4.67 13.95
N ALA A 96 -1.77 -5.21 12.92
CA ALA A 96 -1.48 -4.49 11.68
C ALA A 96 -2.76 -4.04 10.96
N TRP A 97 -3.73 -4.95 10.80
CA TRP A 97 -5.02 -4.66 10.18
C TRP A 97 -5.73 -3.49 10.88
N SER A 98 -5.77 -3.51 12.21
CA SER A 98 -6.35 -2.41 12.99
C SER A 98 -5.68 -1.06 12.67
N MET A 99 -4.35 -1.04 12.49
CA MET A 99 -3.63 0.17 12.10
C MET A 99 -3.93 0.61 10.67
N PHE A 100 -4.06 -0.31 9.72
CA PHE A 100 -4.43 0.02 8.33
C PHE A 100 -5.84 0.60 8.23
N VAL A 101 -6.80 0.06 8.99
CA VAL A 101 -8.16 0.62 9.08
C VAL A 101 -8.10 2.06 9.59
N GLN A 102 -7.35 2.31 10.67
CA GLN A 102 -7.21 3.68 11.21
C GLN A 102 -6.52 4.62 10.21
N ALA A 103 -5.48 4.15 9.52
CA ALA A 103 -4.78 4.93 8.50
C ALA A 103 -5.73 5.35 7.36
N LYS A 104 -6.53 4.41 6.86
CA LYS A 104 -7.58 4.66 5.84
C LYS A 104 -8.62 5.67 6.34
N ILE A 105 -9.06 5.58 7.60
CA ILE A 105 -9.99 6.55 8.18
C ILE A 105 -9.37 7.96 8.24
N SER A 106 -8.08 8.09 8.58
CA SER A 106 -7.38 9.37 8.58
C SER A 106 -7.32 10.03 7.19
N CYS A 107 -7.47 9.26 6.11
CA CYS A 107 -7.52 9.76 4.73
C CYS A 107 -8.88 10.34 4.31
N GLN A 108 -9.94 10.19 5.11
CA GLN A 108 -11.30 10.60 4.71
C GLN A 108 -11.47 12.10 4.43
N SER A 109 -10.56 12.95 4.90
CA SER A 109 -10.61 14.39 4.64
C SER A 109 -9.75 14.82 3.45
N PHE A 110 -9.22 13.88 2.67
CA PHE A 110 -8.36 14.22 1.53
C PHE A 110 -9.18 14.83 0.40
N ASN A 111 -8.59 15.83 -0.26
CA ASN A 111 -9.31 16.66 -1.22
C ASN A 111 -9.60 15.91 -2.53
N TRP A 112 -8.80 14.89 -2.86
CA TRP A 112 -9.01 14.07 -4.06
C TRP A 112 -10.38 13.35 -4.04
N SER A 113 -10.87 12.97 -2.85
CA SER A 113 -12.19 12.32 -2.68
C SER A 113 -13.37 13.27 -2.91
N THR A 114 -13.16 14.59 -2.88
CA THR A 114 -14.22 15.61 -2.93
C THR A 114 -14.45 16.15 -4.35
N GLN A 115 -13.55 15.87 -5.30
CA GLN A 115 -13.71 16.35 -6.67
C GLN A 115 -14.48 15.36 -7.54
N VAL A 116 -15.72 15.78 -7.87
CA VAL A 116 -16.30 15.53 -9.20
C VAL A 116 -15.20 15.78 -10.22
N LEU A 117 -14.90 14.76 -11.04
CA LEU A 117 -13.91 14.81 -12.12
C LEU A 117 -13.94 16.19 -12.81
N PRO A 118 -12.82 16.94 -12.87
CA PRO A 118 -12.78 18.18 -13.63
C PRO A 118 -13.21 17.89 -15.06
N ARG A 119 -14.20 18.65 -15.55
CA ARG A 119 -14.68 18.58 -16.92
C ARG A 119 -13.49 18.86 -17.85
N GLU A 120 -13.38 18.14 -18.96
CA GLU A 120 -12.27 18.22 -19.94
C GLU A 120 -12.02 19.65 -20.51
N GLU A 121 -12.86 20.62 -20.17
CA GLU A 121 -12.79 22.01 -20.64
C GLU A 121 -11.79 22.88 -19.84
N ASP A 122 -11.29 22.43 -18.66
CA ASP A 122 -10.37 23.21 -17.81
C ASP A 122 -8.87 22.90 -18.00
N PHE A 123 -8.51 22.07 -18.99
CA PHE A 123 -7.11 21.66 -19.28
C PHE A 123 -6.15 22.84 -19.57
N GLY A 124 -6.68 24.01 -19.97
CA GLY A 124 -5.87 25.20 -20.24
C GLY A 124 -5.33 25.90 -18.99
N SER A 125 -5.89 25.61 -17.82
CA SER A 125 -5.47 26.21 -16.55
C SER A 125 -5.19 25.18 -15.45
N ALA A 126 -4.84 23.94 -15.84
CA ALA A 126 -4.36 22.87 -14.97
C ALA A 126 -2.97 23.21 -14.35
N LEU A 127 -2.96 24.32 -13.63
CA LEU A 127 -2.10 24.73 -12.54
C LEU A 127 -1.46 23.50 -11.91
N LYS A 128 -0.12 23.45 -11.98
CA LYS A 128 0.79 22.66 -11.12
C LYS A 128 0.01 21.70 -10.22
N ARG A 129 -0.20 20.47 -10.70
CA ARG A 129 -0.66 19.37 -9.86
C ARG A 129 0.16 19.41 -8.57
N ASN A 130 -0.47 19.82 -7.47
CA ASN A 130 0.25 20.07 -6.23
C ASN A 130 0.81 18.72 -5.76
N ASP A 131 2.11 18.65 -5.41
CA ASP A 131 2.74 17.44 -4.87
C ASP A 131 1.95 16.82 -3.70
N THR A 132 1.19 17.66 -2.98
CA THR A 132 0.27 17.28 -1.92
C THR A 132 -0.88 16.39 -2.41
N TRP A 133 -1.44 16.65 -3.59
CA TRP A 133 -2.54 15.85 -4.16
C TRP A 133 -2.07 14.43 -4.48
N VAL A 134 -0.91 14.31 -5.15
CA VAL A 134 -0.31 13.00 -5.45
C VAL A 134 -0.01 12.25 -4.14
N ALA A 135 0.53 12.95 -3.13
CA ALA A 135 0.82 12.35 -1.84
C ALA A 135 -0.45 11.88 -1.10
N GLU A 136 -1.54 12.65 -1.13
CA GLU A 136 -2.84 12.25 -0.56
C GLU A 136 -3.40 11.01 -1.25
N GLU A 137 -3.42 11.02 -2.59
CA GLU A 137 -3.90 9.91 -3.40
C GLU A 137 -3.08 8.64 -3.13
N CYS A 138 -1.75 8.69 -3.27
CA CYS A 138 -0.89 7.54 -3.00
C CYS A 138 -1.08 7.00 -1.58
N THR A 139 -1.12 7.88 -0.58
CA THR A 139 -1.31 7.48 0.82
C THR A 139 -2.63 6.76 1.02
N TYR A 140 -3.73 7.29 0.47
CA TYR A 140 -5.04 6.64 0.52
C TYR A 140 -5.00 5.24 -0.07
N TRP A 141 -4.48 5.11 -1.30
CA TRP A 141 -4.47 3.86 -2.03
C TRP A 141 -3.63 2.78 -1.35
N THR A 142 -2.46 3.16 -0.83
CA THR A 142 -1.63 2.21 -0.09
C THR A 142 -2.32 1.75 1.19
N CYS A 143 -2.97 2.66 1.94
CA CYS A 143 -3.72 2.29 3.14
C CYS A 143 -4.89 1.34 2.82
N TRP A 144 -5.67 1.66 1.78
CA TRP A 144 -6.81 0.85 1.35
C TRP A 144 -6.38 -0.55 0.91
N LYS A 145 -5.33 -0.65 0.09
CA LYS A 145 -4.77 -1.92 -0.38
C LYS A 145 -4.33 -2.81 0.79
N SER A 146 -3.52 -2.28 1.70
CA SER A 146 -3.02 -3.06 2.85
C SER A 146 -4.13 -3.46 3.82
N GLU A 147 -5.17 -2.63 3.97
CA GLU A 147 -6.35 -2.99 4.78
C GLU A 147 -7.08 -4.20 4.19
N ILE A 148 -7.36 -4.19 2.89
CA ILE A 148 -8.03 -5.29 2.18
C ILE A 148 -7.18 -6.56 2.18
N GLU A 149 -5.87 -6.45 1.94
CA GLU A 149 -4.95 -7.60 1.96
C GLU A 149 -4.97 -8.31 3.30
N MET A 150 -4.83 -7.57 4.40
CA MET A 150 -4.88 -8.16 5.73
C MET A 150 -6.29 -8.67 6.08
N HIS A 151 -7.34 -7.99 5.63
CA HIS A 151 -8.72 -8.41 5.86
C HIS A 151 -9.01 -9.78 5.24
N LEU A 152 -8.60 -9.97 3.99
CA LEU A 152 -8.74 -11.24 3.27
C LEU A 152 -7.95 -12.36 3.94
N GLU A 153 -6.72 -12.07 4.39
CA GLU A 153 -5.87 -13.06 5.08
C GLU A 153 -6.42 -13.47 6.44
N LEU A 154 -6.96 -12.52 7.22
CA LEU A 154 -7.40 -12.76 8.59
C LEU A 154 -8.84 -13.27 8.69
N SER A 155 -9.70 -12.88 7.74
CA SER A 155 -11.16 -13.14 7.78
C SER A 155 -11.79 -12.87 9.16
N PRO A 156 -11.63 -11.65 9.74
CA PRO A 156 -11.99 -11.39 11.13
C PRO A 156 -13.51 -11.56 11.40
N PRO A 157 -13.88 -12.17 12.53
CA PRO A 157 -15.29 -12.44 12.85
C PRO A 157 -16.07 -11.14 13.01
N GLY A 158 -17.24 -11.04 12.36
CA GLY A 158 -18.11 -9.86 12.41
C GLY A 158 -17.80 -8.78 11.37
N PHE A 159 -16.67 -8.88 10.67
CA PHE A 159 -16.26 -7.95 9.61
C PHE A 159 -16.29 -8.67 8.26
N ARG A 160 -17.43 -9.23 7.84
CA ARG A 160 -17.52 -10.01 6.58
C ARG A 160 -17.83 -9.17 5.34
N ILE A 161 -18.17 -7.90 5.54
CA ILE A 161 -18.48 -6.97 4.44
C ILE A 161 -17.17 -6.34 4.01
N LEU A 162 -16.72 -6.68 2.81
CA LEU A 162 -15.55 -6.10 2.18
C LEU A 162 -16.03 -5.24 1.01
N ASP A 163 -15.77 -3.94 1.08
CA ASP A 163 -15.98 -3.07 -0.06
C ASP A 163 -14.81 -3.26 -1.03
N LEU A 164 -15.03 -4.10 -2.03
CA LEU A 164 -14.06 -4.43 -3.08
C LEU A 164 -13.95 -3.33 -4.15
N TRP A 165 -14.67 -2.21 -3.99
CA TRP A 165 -14.70 -1.11 -4.94
C TRP A 165 -13.32 -0.49 -5.16
N TYR A 166 -12.91 -0.41 -6.43
CA TYR A 166 -11.68 0.22 -6.86
C TYR A 166 -12.02 1.27 -7.93
N PRO A 167 -11.59 2.54 -7.80
CA PRO A 167 -11.72 3.56 -8.85
C PRO A 167 -11.26 3.12 -10.24
N ASP A 168 -12.02 3.48 -11.27
CA ASP A 168 -11.75 3.05 -12.65
C ASP A 168 -10.45 3.62 -13.22
N LYS A 169 -10.03 4.80 -12.77
CA LYS A 169 -8.82 5.46 -13.27
C LYS A 169 -7.58 4.91 -12.57
N PHE A 170 -6.58 4.53 -13.35
CA PHE A 170 -5.24 4.28 -12.81
C PHE A 170 -4.65 5.60 -12.30
N PRO A 171 -3.80 5.55 -11.26
CA PRO A 171 -3.12 6.75 -10.79
C PRO A 171 -2.20 7.27 -11.91
N ASP A 172 -1.99 8.58 -11.94
CA ASP A 172 -1.13 9.20 -12.94
C ASP A 172 0.36 9.05 -12.56
N PRO A 173 1.28 8.98 -13.54
CA PRO A 173 2.70 8.86 -13.26
C PRO A 173 3.23 10.03 -12.40
N PRO A 174 4.21 9.78 -11.49
CA PRO A 174 4.79 10.81 -10.64
C PRO A 174 5.46 11.95 -11.41
N ARG A 175 5.82 11.71 -12.68
CA ARG A 175 6.49 12.65 -13.59
C ARG A 175 5.78 12.63 -14.94
N HIS A 176 5.71 13.80 -15.58
CA HIS A 176 5.11 13.94 -16.92
C HIS A 176 5.88 13.22 -18.04
N THR A 177 7.13 12.82 -17.79
CA THR A 177 7.97 12.06 -18.73
C THR A 177 8.37 10.73 -18.09
N ILE A 178 7.84 9.63 -18.63
CA ILE A 178 8.20 8.27 -18.22
C ILE A 178 9.53 7.89 -18.89
N THR A 179 10.45 7.38 -18.09
CA THR A 179 11.80 6.94 -18.47
C THR A 179 12.01 5.48 -18.04
N ASP A 180 13.08 4.84 -18.51
CA ASP A 180 13.45 3.48 -18.05
C ASP A 180 13.68 3.35 -16.54
N SER A 181 13.86 4.48 -15.84
CA SER A 181 13.97 4.51 -14.37
C SER A 181 12.62 4.38 -13.65
N ASP A 182 11.50 4.49 -14.37
CA ASP A 182 10.14 4.38 -13.83
C ASP A 182 9.60 2.93 -13.88
N ARG A 183 10.48 1.92 -13.92
CA ARG A 183 10.08 0.49 -13.83
C ARG A 183 9.24 0.21 -12.59
N SER A 184 9.59 0.81 -11.45
CA SER A 184 8.81 0.70 -10.21
C SER A 184 7.37 1.20 -10.38
N TRP A 185 7.16 2.21 -11.21
CA TRP A 185 5.83 2.72 -11.53
C TRP A 185 5.01 1.72 -12.36
N PHE A 186 5.62 1.07 -13.35
CA PHE A 186 4.94 0.00 -14.10
C PHE A 186 4.59 -1.21 -13.24
N PHE A 187 5.48 -1.60 -12.33
CA PHE A 187 5.18 -2.65 -11.34
C PHE A 187 4.01 -2.25 -10.44
N TYR A 188 3.98 -1.00 -9.98
CA TYR A 188 2.85 -0.48 -9.20
C TYR A 188 1.53 -0.51 -9.98
N LEU A 189 1.52 -0.09 -11.25
CA LEU A 189 0.32 -0.16 -12.10
C LEU A 189 -0.14 -1.60 -12.33
N ALA A 190 0.78 -2.53 -12.58
CA ALA A 190 0.46 -3.95 -12.74
C ALA A 190 -0.14 -4.52 -11.44
N GLU A 191 0.40 -4.15 -10.28
CA GLU A 191 -0.13 -4.56 -8.99
C GLU A 191 -1.56 -4.05 -8.74
N ILE A 192 -1.85 -2.80 -9.16
CA ILE A 192 -3.21 -2.24 -9.13
C ILE A 192 -4.14 -3.02 -10.06
N ALA A 193 -3.72 -3.26 -11.30
CA ALA A 193 -4.53 -3.96 -12.30
C ALA A 193 -4.92 -5.37 -11.82
N LEU A 194 -3.94 -6.13 -11.33
CA LEU A 194 -4.16 -7.47 -10.76
C LEU A 194 -5.09 -7.43 -9.56
N ARG A 195 -4.96 -6.41 -8.69
CA ARG A 195 -5.86 -6.26 -7.54
C ARG A 195 -7.30 -5.99 -7.96
N ARG A 196 -7.52 -5.15 -8.98
CA ARG A 196 -8.86 -4.88 -9.54
C ARG A 196 -9.49 -6.14 -10.12
N LEU A 197 -8.72 -6.90 -10.88
CA LEU A 197 -9.16 -8.16 -11.46
C LEU A 197 -9.52 -9.16 -10.35
N ALA A 198 -8.66 -9.32 -9.35
CA ALA A 198 -8.92 -10.19 -8.20
C ALA A 198 -10.18 -9.76 -7.43
N ASN A 199 -10.37 -8.45 -7.20
CA ASN A 199 -11.55 -7.92 -6.55
C ASN A 199 -12.84 -8.23 -7.33
N ARG A 200 -12.83 -8.08 -8.67
CA ARG A 200 -13.98 -8.43 -9.52
C ARG A 200 -14.29 -9.93 -9.49
N ILE A 201 -13.25 -10.77 -9.50
CA ILE A 201 -13.42 -12.23 -9.35
C ILE A 201 -14.02 -12.56 -7.99
N LEU A 202 -13.52 -11.95 -6.91
CA LEU A 202 -14.02 -12.17 -5.55
C LEU A 202 -15.48 -11.70 -5.40
N ASP A 203 -15.83 -10.55 -5.96
CA ASP A 203 -17.20 -10.03 -5.97
C ASP A 203 -18.17 -10.94 -6.74
N PHE A 204 -17.73 -11.44 -7.89
CA PHE A 204 -18.46 -12.44 -8.67
C PHE A 204 -18.69 -13.73 -7.86
N VAL A 205 -17.64 -14.29 -7.25
CA VAL A 205 -17.76 -15.51 -6.43
C VAL A 205 -18.64 -15.27 -5.20
N ALA A 206 -18.51 -14.13 -4.54
CA ALA A 206 -19.27 -13.77 -3.36
C ALA A 206 -20.75 -13.47 -3.64
N SER A 207 -21.09 -13.11 -4.89
CA SER A 207 -22.47 -12.87 -5.33
C SER A 207 -23.37 -14.11 -5.26
N GLY A 208 -22.81 -15.29 -4.97
CA GLY A 208 -23.59 -16.47 -4.61
C GLY A 208 -24.38 -17.06 -5.78
N HIS A 209 -23.78 -17.07 -6.98
CA HIS A 209 -24.35 -17.69 -8.17
C HIS A 209 -24.76 -19.15 -7.89
N ASN A 210 -25.97 -19.51 -8.32
CA ASN A 210 -26.46 -20.87 -8.14
C ASN A 210 -25.85 -21.77 -9.22
N MET A 211 -24.81 -22.53 -8.87
CA MET A 211 -24.15 -23.43 -9.82
C MET A 211 -25.02 -24.62 -10.25
N ASP A 212 -26.22 -24.80 -9.70
CA ASP A 212 -27.21 -25.75 -10.21
C ASP A 212 -28.08 -25.15 -11.33
N ASN A 213 -27.99 -23.84 -11.59
CA ASN A 213 -28.69 -23.15 -12.67
C ASN A 213 -27.81 -23.04 -13.92
N PRO A 214 -28.19 -23.64 -15.07
CA PRO A 214 -27.41 -23.59 -16.31
C PRO A 214 -27.05 -22.18 -16.78
N GLN A 215 -27.92 -21.19 -16.54
CA GLN A 215 -27.66 -19.80 -16.94
C GLN A 215 -26.56 -19.15 -16.09
N ASP A 216 -26.49 -19.50 -14.80
CA ASP A 216 -25.45 -19.00 -13.91
C ASP A 216 -24.11 -19.68 -14.21
N ILE A 217 -24.11 -20.95 -14.63
CA ILE A 217 -22.93 -21.65 -15.13
C ILE A 217 -22.41 -20.98 -16.41
N GLU A 218 -23.28 -20.69 -17.37
CA GLU A 218 -22.92 -20.02 -18.63
C GLU A 218 -22.30 -18.64 -18.36
N ARG A 219 -22.95 -17.82 -17.51
CA ARG A 219 -22.41 -16.53 -17.05
C ARG A 219 -21.07 -16.68 -16.35
N ALA A 220 -20.89 -17.71 -15.52
CA ALA A 220 -19.60 -17.95 -14.87
C ALA A 220 -18.50 -18.29 -15.88
N HIS A 221 -18.85 -19.06 -16.92
CA HIS A 221 -17.93 -19.38 -18.01
C HIS A 221 -17.54 -18.15 -18.83
N GLU A 222 -18.50 -17.29 -19.17
CA GLU A 222 -18.26 -16.04 -19.90
C GLU A 222 -17.39 -15.08 -19.09
N ASN A 223 -17.74 -14.81 -17.83
CA ASN A 223 -16.95 -13.93 -16.96
C ASN A 223 -15.54 -14.48 -16.73
N ALA A 224 -15.37 -15.80 -16.55
CA ALA A 224 -14.06 -16.42 -16.42
C ALA A 224 -13.21 -16.21 -17.68
N ALA A 225 -13.78 -16.38 -18.88
CA ALA A 225 -13.08 -16.13 -20.13
C ALA A 225 -12.67 -14.66 -20.28
N GLU A 226 -13.53 -13.72 -19.89
CA GLU A 226 -13.20 -12.28 -19.87
C GLU A 226 -12.04 -11.97 -18.91
N PHE A 227 -12.07 -12.53 -17.69
CA PHE A 227 -11.00 -12.35 -16.71
C PHE A 227 -9.66 -12.92 -17.20
N GLU A 228 -9.67 -14.10 -17.83
CA GLU A 228 -8.48 -14.71 -18.43
C GLU A 228 -7.94 -13.88 -19.59
N GLN A 229 -8.81 -13.36 -20.45
CA GLN A 229 -8.41 -12.50 -21.56
C GLN A 229 -7.75 -11.22 -21.05
N GLU A 230 -8.35 -10.55 -20.07
CA GLU A 230 -7.77 -9.34 -19.47
C GLU A 230 -6.39 -9.61 -18.84
N ALA A 231 -6.24 -10.73 -18.12
CA ALA A 231 -4.96 -11.13 -17.55
C ALA A 231 -3.89 -11.36 -18.63
N ASN A 232 -4.27 -11.97 -19.76
CA ASN A 232 -3.37 -12.19 -20.90
C ASN A 232 -2.98 -10.88 -21.59
N ASP A 233 -3.92 -9.94 -21.73
CA ASP A 233 -3.65 -8.62 -22.29
C ASP A 233 -2.65 -7.83 -21.43
N TRP A 234 -2.82 -7.87 -20.09
CA TRP A 234 -1.86 -7.28 -19.15
C TRP A 234 -0.48 -7.92 -19.25
N LEU A 235 -0.41 -9.26 -19.33
CA LEU A 235 0.85 -9.97 -19.49
C LEU A 235 1.55 -9.57 -20.81
N GLY A 236 0.80 -9.49 -21.90
CA GLY A 236 1.31 -9.03 -23.20
C GLY A 236 1.84 -7.60 -23.13
N ALA A 237 1.12 -6.69 -22.47
CA ALA A 237 1.54 -5.30 -22.29
C ALA A 237 2.82 -5.16 -21.46
N ILE A 238 2.96 -5.93 -20.37
CA ILE A 238 4.16 -5.93 -19.51
C ILE A 238 5.37 -6.50 -20.26
N LEU A 239 5.19 -7.60 -21.00
CA LEU A 239 6.27 -8.22 -21.79
C LEU A 239 6.68 -7.37 -22.99
N ALA A 240 5.78 -6.51 -23.49
CA ALA A 240 6.07 -5.55 -24.55
C ALA A 240 6.88 -4.32 -24.06
N ILE A 241 7.01 -4.11 -22.74
CA ILE A 241 7.90 -3.08 -22.20
C ILE A 241 9.33 -3.47 -22.56
N PRO A 242 10.03 -2.71 -23.42
CA PRO A 242 11.29 -3.15 -23.99
C PRO A 242 12.32 -3.40 -22.89
N SER A 243 12.82 -4.63 -22.83
CA SER A 243 14.03 -4.99 -22.09
C SER A 243 15.27 -4.37 -22.77
N ARG A 244 15.37 -3.05 -22.84
CA ARG A 244 16.60 -2.37 -23.27
C ARG A 244 17.36 -1.86 -22.05
N ALA A 245 17.96 -2.79 -21.31
CA ALA A 245 19.16 -2.52 -20.53
C ALA A 245 19.82 -3.86 -20.20
N ARG A 246 20.75 -4.26 -21.07
CA ARG A 246 21.95 -4.96 -20.63
C ARG A 246 23.09 -3.95 -20.76
#